data_AF-A0A3S0L644-F1
#
_entry.id   AF-A0A3S0L644-F1
#
_cell.length_a   1.000
_cell.length_b   1.000
_cell.length_c   1.000
_cell.angle_alpha   90.00
_cell.angle_beta   90.00
_cell.angle_gamma   90.00
#
_symmetry.space_group_name_H-M   'P 1'
#
loop_
_entity.id
_entity.type
_entity.pdbx_description
1 polymer ?
#
loop_
_entity_poly.entity_id
_entity_poly.type
_entity_poly.pdbx_seq_one_letter_code
_entity_poly.pdbx_strand_id
1 'polypeptide(L)'
;MYYHAYQFEHDYLDSQIAFFKRKLGRLDFRLDRLQKQIRSLKNNSNSVVFGTKKLFKAQHTKENYQYDHQQWRKDWERSRYNQMTISGRKDAKVGNFVFCYIPETRELHFTTPDGTKIDIENLVFPYGQEQVNHAIETQMSCKNKKKYGKPIAWSVEDHGDYYIFKCIVYVPENPHKNHSRADGLLGLDLNVDHIAWSNINAKGQLIKSGVFSFDLEGKTSEQITKIIENKAVVIVDLAMKLNKPIALEKLNTTQSKVSHPYGNRKANKAMSQFAYNKMISAIKNRAEKMGVAVFDVNPAYTSQIGKIKYMKRLGISIHQAASYVIARRAMGFKETLPPVLHSLLPEKIAGLHHWAQWKWVSSCLSDVRKHAFYQIELFSYDKIDSLNQLFSQGALSDLEEKGLSKVKSRKPIA
;
A
#
# COMPACT_ATOMS: atom_id res chain seq x y z
N MET A 1 42.23 -3.75 26.07
CA MET A 1 43.25 -4.67 26.60
C MET A 1 42.57 -5.50 27.67
N TYR A 2 42.70 -6.83 27.63
CA TYR A 2 42.17 -7.70 28.69
C TYR A 2 43.21 -7.75 29.81
N TYR A 3 42.79 -7.58 31.07
CA TYR A 3 43.72 -7.35 32.18
C TYR A 3 44.36 -8.63 32.73
N HIS A 4 43.77 -9.79 32.45
CA HIS A 4 44.32 -11.11 32.82
C HIS A 4 43.70 -12.22 31.94
N ALA A 5 44.33 -13.41 31.94
CA ALA A 5 43.94 -14.56 31.12
C ALA A 5 42.47 -14.95 31.31
N TYR A 6 41.99 -14.97 32.55
CA TYR A 6 40.58 -15.28 32.86
C TYR A 6 39.58 -14.32 32.20
N GLN A 7 39.91 -13.02 32.10
CA GLN A 7 39.04 -12.03 31.48
C GLN A 7 39.02 -12.20 29.95
N PHE A 8 40.17 -12.54 29.35
CA PHE A 8 40.24 -12.85 27.92
C PHE A 8 39.44 -14.12 27.58
N GLU A 9 39.51 -15.16 28.41
CA GLU A 9 38.75 -16.39 28.22
C GLU A 9 37.24 -16.14 28.26
N HIS A 10 36.76 -15.43 29.27
CA HIS A 10 35.31 -15.25 29.44
C HIS A 10 34.71 -14.18 28.52
N ASP A 11 35.35 -13.00 28.42
CA ASP A 11 34.78 -11.89 27.65
C ASP A 11 34.91 -12.12 26.14
N TYR A 12 36.00 -12.75 25.70
CA TYR A 12 36.29 -12.96 24.29
C TYR A 12 36.06 -14.41 23.84
N LEU A 13 36.76 -15.40 24.41
CA LEU A 13 36.70 -16.77 23.89
C LEU A 13 35.31 -17.40 24.06
N ASP A 14 34.68 -17.32 25.23
CA ASP A 14 33.33 -17.87 25.45
C ASP A 14 32.29 -17.18 24.56
N SER A 15 32.38 -15.86 24.41
CA SER A 15 31.55 -15.07 23.50
C SER A 15 31.71 -15.52 22.04
N GLN A 16 32.94 -15.76 21.59
CA GLN A 16 33.24 -16.29 20.25
C GLN A 16 32.72 -17.72 20.08
N ILE A 17 32.94 -18.60 21.06
CA ILE A 17 32.45 -19.99 21.04
C ILE A 17 30.92 -19.99 20.96
N ALA A 18 30.24 -19.18 21.77
CA ALA A 18 28.78 -19.04 21.74
C ALA A 18 28.28 -18.46 20.41
N PHE A 19 29.01 -17.51 19.81
CA PHE A 19 28.73 -17.00 18.47
C PHE A 19 28.85 -18.09 17.40
N PHE A 20 29.95 -18.85 17.40
CA PHE A 20 30.19 -19.90 16.42
C PHE A 20 29.22 -21.08 16.58
N LYS A 21 28.90 -21.51 17.80
CA LYS A 21 27.87 -22.52 18.06
C LYS A 21 26.50 -22.08 17.52
N ARG A 22 26.09 -20.83 17.76
CA ARG A 22 24.84 -20.27 17.20
C ARG A 22 24.88 -20.20 15.67
N LYS A 23 26.03 -19.85 15.09
CA LYS A 23 26.22 -19.78 13.63
C LYS A 23 26.12 -21.18 13.01
N LEU A 24 26.75 -22.17 13.62
CA LEU A 24 26.73 -23.57 13.18
C LEU A 24 25.31 -24.13 13.21
N GLY A 25 24.59 -24.00 14.33
CA GLY A 25 23.19 -24.42 14.41
C GLY A 25 22.26 -23.74 13.39
N ARG A 26 22.50 -22.45 13.07
CA ARG A 26 21.76 -21.77 11.98
C ARG A 26 22.09 -22.33 10.60
N LEU A 27 23.34 -22.70 10.35
CA LEU A 27 23.78 -23.29 9.09
C LEU A 27 23.21 -24.70 8.94
N ASP A 28 23.23 -25.52 9.99
CA ASP A 28 22.66 -26.87 10.00
C ASP A 28 21.15 -26.83 9.75
N PHE A 29 20.43 -25.94 10.45
CA PHE A 29 19.00 -25.75 10.23
C PHE A 29 18.70 -25.30 8.79
N ARG A 30 19.56 -24.44 8.22
CA ARG A 30 19.41 -23.99 6.83
C ARG A 30 19.69 -25.14 5.85
N LEU A 31 20.69 -25.97 6.12
CA LEU A 31 21.07 -27.13 5.32
C LEU A 31 19.92 -28.16 5.30
N ASP A 32 19.40 -28.54 6.46
CA ASP A 32 18.24 -29.44 6.60
C ASP A 32 17.02 -28.90 5.83
N ARG A 33 16.71 -27.61 5.99
CA ARG A 33 15.59 -26.98 5.26
C ARG A 33 15.77 -27.04 3.75
N LEU A 34 16.97 -26.78 3.24
CA LEU A 34 17.28 -26.83 1.80
C LEU A 34 17.23 -28.27 1.28
N GLN A 35 17.75 -29.25 2.02
CA GLN A 35 17.66 -30.66 1.67
C GLN A 35 16.20 -31.13 1.60
N LYS A 36 15.35 -30.74 2.56
CA LYS A 36 13.90 -31.00 2.53
C LYS A 36 13.23 -30.37 1.30
N GLN A 37 13.63 -29.15 0.92
CA GLN A 37 13.12 -28.47 -0.27
C GLN A 37 13.53 -29.19 -1.56
N ILE A 38 14.79 -29.65 -1.66
CA ILE A 38 15.28 -30.44 -2.80
C ILE A 38 14.50 -31.76 -2.91
N ARG A 39 14.28 -32.47 -1.80
CA ARG A 39 13.47 -33.71 -1.79
C ARG A 39 12.03 -33.44 -2.25
N SER A 40 11.41 -32.38 -1.77
CA SER A 40 10.05 -31.98 -2.19
C SER A 40 9.96 -31.64 -3.67
N LEU A 41 10.95 -30.92 -4.22
CA LEU A 41 11.00 -30.56 -5.64
C LEU A 41 11.25 -31.79 -6.53
N LYS A 42 12.13 -32.71 -6.11
CA LYS A 42 12.39 -33.97 -6.83
C LYS A 42 11.16 -34.89 -6.87
N ASN A 43 10.35 -34.88 -5.82
CA ASN A 43 9.17 -35.74 -5.72
C ASN A 43 7.94 -35.15 -6.42
N ASN A 44 8.03 -33.97 -7.04
CA ASN A 44 6.97 -33.27 -7.79
C ASN A 44 5.61 -33.14 -7.06
N SER A 45 5.60 -33.32 -5.73
CA SER A 45 4.39 -33.25 -4.92
C SER A 45 4.14 -31.80 -4.52
N ASN A 46 3.43 -31.08 -5.38
CA ASN A 46 2.82 -29.82 -4.97
C ASN A 46 1.76 -30.12 -3.90
N SER A 47 2.16 -30.09 -2.63
CA SER A 47 1.23 -30.24 -1.51
C SER A 47 0.35 -28.99 -1.42
N VAL A 48 -0.83 -29.07 -2.02
CA VAL A 48 -1.88 -28.09 -1.81
C VAL A 48 -2.57 -28.45 -0.51
N VAL A 49 -2.19 -27.76 0.56
CA VAL A 49 -2.97 -27.78 1.80
C VAL A 49 -4.07 -26.75 1.64
N PHE A 50 -5.30 -27.23 1.52
CA PHE A 50 -6.47 -26.38 1.50
C PHE A 50 -6.72 -25.88 2.94
N GLY A 51 -6.91 -24.57 3.12
CA GLY A 51 -6.71 -23.91 4.43
C GLY A 51 -5.24 -23.59 4.71
N THR A 52 -4.97 -22.53 5.49
CA THR A 52 -3.58 -22.04 5.63
C THR A 52 -2.65 -23.10 6.25
N LYS A 53 -1.38 -23.14 5.80
CA LYS A 53 -0.34 -24.01 6.39
C LYS A 53 -0.20 -23.82 7.90
N LYS A 54 -0.52 -22.63 8.40
CA LYS A 54 -0.57 -22.29 9.83
C LYS A 54 -1.67 -23.10 10.55
N LEU A 55 -2.89 -23.12 10.03
CA LEU A 55 -4.00 -23.88 10.61
C LEU A 55 -3.73 -25.38 10.62
N PHE A 56 -3.15 -25.91 9.54
CA PHE A 56 -2.79 -27.33 9.48
C PHE A 56 -1.70 -27.67 10.51
N LYS A 57 -0.62 -26.89 10.57
CA LYS A 57 0.48 -27.14 11.53
C LYS A 57 0.10 -26.93 12.98
N ALA A 58 -0.98 -26.20 13.26
CA ALA A 58 -1.44 -25.94 14.62
C ALA A 58 -1.65 -27.21 15.42
N GLN A 59 -2.00 -28.33 14.77
CA GLN A 59 -2.14 -29.66 15.38
C GLN A 59 -0.90 -30.12 16.17
N HIS A 60 0.29 -29.63 15.83
CA HIS A 60 1.55 -30.00 16.49
C HIS A 60 2.18 -28.86 17.28
N THR A 61 1.68 -27.63 17.15
CA THR A 61 2.35 -26.43 17.69
C THR A 61 1.56 -25.74 18.79
N LYS A 62 0.28 -26.06 18.96
CA LYS A 62 -0.55 -25.54 20.06
C LYS A 62 -0.75 -26.64 21.09
N GLU A 63 -0.43 -26.34 22.34
CA GLU A 63 -0.59 -27.28 23.47
C GLU A 63 -2.03 -27.82 23.55
N ASN A 64 -3.03 -26.95 23.40
CA ASN A 64 -4.44 -27.32 23.43
C ASN A 64 -4.85 -28.34 22.35
N TYR A 65 -4.10 -28.46 21.26
CA TYR A 65 -4.37 -29.41 20.16
C TYR A 65 -3.50 -30.67 20.24
N GLN A 66 -2.39 -30.60 20.97
CA GLN A 66 -1.46 -31.72 21.11
C GLN A 66 -2.08 -32.90 21.86
N TYR A 67 -2.97 -32.60 22.83
CA TYR A 67 -3.69 -33.59 23.63
C TYR A 67 -5.14 -33.79 23.19
N ASP A 68 -5.65 -32.96 22.27
CA ASP A 68 -7.01 -33.08 21.73
C ASP A 68 -7.01 -32.82 20.21
N HIS A 69 -6.72 -33.88 19.48
CA HIS A 69 -6.74 -33.85 18.02
C HIS A 69 -8.16 -33.69 17.44
N GLN A 70 -9.20 -34.11 18.17
CA GLN A 70 -10.58 -33.93 17.71
C GLN A 70 -10.96 -32.45 17.73
N GLN A 71 -10.55 -31.72 18.76
CA GLN A 71 -10.75 -30.27 18.83
C GLN A 71 -10.02 -29.55 17.69
N TRP A 72 -8.78 -29.93 17.39
CA TRP A 72 -8.08 -29.38 16.22
C TRP A 72 -8.86 -29.63 14.92
N ARG A 73 -9.34 -30.86 14.71
CA ARG A 73 -10.08 -31.20 13.48
C ARG A 73 -11.35 -30.37 13.34
N LYS A 74 -12.13 -30.20 14.41
CA LYS A 74 -13.32 -29.34 14.44
C LYS A 74 -12.98 -27.89 14.11
N ASP A 75 -11.98 -27.32 14.78
CA ASP A 75 -11.55 -25.93 14.55
C ASP A 75 -11.01 -25.72 13.12
N TRP A 76 -10.31 -26.73 12.60
CA TRP A 76 -9.74 -26.73 11.25
C TRP A 76 -10.82 -26.83 10.18
N GLU A 77 -11.80 -27.71 10.35
CA GLU A 77 -12.97 -27.84 9.46
C GLU A 77 -13.83 -26.56 9.52
N ARG A 78 -14.14 -26.04 10.71
CA ARG A 78 -14.87 -24.78 10.88
C ARG A 78 -14.17 -23.62 10.18
N SER A 79 -12.86 -23.44 10.39
CA SER A 79 -12.09 -22.37 9.74
C SER A 79 -12.02 -22.48 8.21
N ARG A 80 -12.30 -23.67 7.65
CA ARG A 80 -12.26 -23.92 6.21
C ARG A 80 -13.61 -23.82 5.54
N TYR A 81 -14.66 -24.23 6.23
CA TYR A 81 -16.01 -24.38 5.68
C TYR A 81 -17.00 -23.37 6.25
N ASN A 82 -16.53 -22.40 7.04
CA ASN A 82 -17.36 -21.30 7.55
C ASN A 82 -17.79 -20.29 6.47
N GLN A 83 -17.44 -20.47 5.20
CA GLN A 83 -17.88 -19.59 4.13
C GLN A 83 -18.22 -20.37 2.87
N MET A 84 -19.38 -20.09 2.31
CA MET A 84 -19.80 -20.57 0.99
C MET A 84 -20.05 -19.36 0.08
N THR A 85 -19.43 -19.33 -1.09
CA THR A 85 -19.69 -18.30 -2.10
C THR A 85 -20.17 -18.94 -3.38
N ILE A 86 -21.38 -18.58 -3.82
CA ILE A 86 -21.98 -19.03 -5.06
C ILE A 86 -21.91 -17.92 -6.09
N SER A 87 -21.23 -18.22 -7.20
CA SER A 87 -21.09 -17.28 -8.30
C SER A 87 -22.44 -16.99 -8.94
N GLY A 88 -22.64 -15.72 -9.31
CA GLY A 88 -23.79 -15.29 -10.07
C GLY A 88 -23.67 -15.71 -11.53
N ARG A 89 -24.82 -15.75 -12.21
CA ARG A 89 -24.95 -16.08 -13.63
C ARG A 89 -25.86 -15.09 -14.34
N LYS A 90 -25.33 -14.47 -15.40
CA LYS A 90 -26.05 -13.44 -16.16
C LYS A 90 -27.29 -13.96 -16.90
N ASP A 91 -27.33 -15.26 -17.18
CA ASP A 91 -28.44 -15.95 -17.84
C ASP A 91 -29.54 -16.39 -16.86
N ALA A 92 -29.30 -16.31 -15.55
CA ALA A 92 -30.29 -16.67 -14.54
C ALA A 92 -31.37 -15.59 -14.37
N LYS A 93 -32.59 -16.01 -14.02
CA LYS A 93 -33.76 -15.11 -13.87
C LYS A 93 -33.51 -13.97 -12.88
N VAL A 94 -32.96 -14.32 -11.72
CA VAL A 94 -32.63 -13.41 -10.60
C VAL A 94 -31.12 -13.22 -10.44
N GLY A 95 -30.34 -13.53 -11.49
CA GLY A 95 -28.88 -13.37 -11.48
C GLY A 95 -28.11 -14.49 -10.75
N ASN A 96 -28.82 -15.47 -10.17
CA ASN A 96 -28.27 -16.68 -9.56
C ASN A 96 -29.25 -17.87 -9.78
N PHE A 97 -28.75 -19.11 -9.76
CA PHE A 97 -29.60 -20.32 -9.88
C PHE A 97 -29.85 -21.03 -8.55
N VAL A 98 -29.02 -20.77 -7.53
CA VAL A 98 -29.15 -21.40 -6.21
C VAL A 98 -29.95 -20.49 -5.28
N PHE A 99 -29.55 -19.22 -5.22
CA PHE A 99 -30.16 -18.22 -4.35
C PHE A 99 -31.19 -17.39 -5.11
N CYS A 100 -32.40 -17.29 -4.56
CA CYS A 100 -33.47 -16.46 -5.07
C CYS A 100 -33.95 -15.50 -3.99
N TYR A 101 -33.59 -14.23 -4.11
CA TYR A 101 -34.08 -13.18 -3.22
C TYR A 101 -35.27 -12.46 -3.85
N ILE A 102 -36.34 -12.28 -3.09
CA ILE A 102 -37.56 -11.58 -3.49
C ILE A 102 -37.56 -10.21 -2.78
N PRO A 103 -37.31 -9.10 -3.50
CA PRO A 103 -37.26 -7.77 -2.90
C PRO A 103 -38.55 -7.34 -2.16
N GLU A 104 -39.71 -7.77 -2.68
CA GLU A 104 -41.03 -7.37 -2.17
C GLU A 104 -41.32 -7.97 -0.79
N THR A 105 -41.02 -9.26 -0.59
CA THR A 105 -41.21 -9.97 0.69
C THR A 105 -39.96 -9.99 1.57
N ARG A 106 -38.80 -9.61 1.00
CA ARG A 106 -37.47 -9.68 1.64
C ARG A 106 -37.07 -11.09 2.06
N GLU A 107 -37.51 -12.07 1.29
CA GLU A 107 -37.23 -13.49 1.52
C GLU A 107 -36.09 -13.97 0.63
N LEU A 108 -35.19 -14.77 1.20
CA LEU A 108 -34.15 -15.48 0.46
C LEU A 108 -34.44 -16.98 0.47
N HIS A 109 -34.66 -17.53 -0.72
CA HIS A 109 -34.91 -18.95 -0.93
C HIS A 109 -33.71 -19.62 -1.56
N PHE A 110 -33.33 -20.80 -1.08
CA PHE A 110 -32.36 -21.66 -1.76
C PHE A 110 -32.57 -23.13 -1.40
N THR A 111 -32.04 -24.02 -2.25
CA THR A 111 -32.05 -25.46 -2.01
C THR A 111 -30.63 -25.94 -1.79
N THR A 112 -30.40 -26.65 -0.69
CA THR A 112 -29.11 -27.23 -0.36
C THR A 112 -28.81 -28.45 -1.25
N PRO A 113 -27.55 -28.90 -1.34
CA PRO A 113 -27.17 -30.03 -2.22
C PRO A 113 -27.89 -31.36 -1.92
N ASP A 114 -28.37 -31.55 -0.70
CA ASP A 114 -29.17 -32.69 -0.24
C ASP A 114 -30.67 -32.55 -0.56
N GLY A 115 -31.09 -31.43 -1.17
CA GLY A 115 -32.47 -31.20 -1.59
C GLY A 115 -33.36 -30.48 -0.57
N THR A 116 -32.81 -30.10 0.58
CA THR A 116 -33.57 -29.35 1.60
C THR A 116 -33.82 -27.92 1.13
N LYS A 117 -35.08 -27.49 1.15
CA LYS A 117 -35.47 -26.10 0.84
C LYS A 117 -35.33 -25.26 2.09
N ILE A 118 -34.65 -24.13 1.97
CA ILE A 118 -34.43 -23.18 3.04
C ILE A 118 -34.99 -21.83 2.62
N ASP A 119 -35.82 -21.28 3.50
CA ASP A 119 -36.43 -19.97 3.35
C ASP A 119 -35.97 -19.09 4.51
N ILE A 120 -35.32 -17.97 4.19
CA ILE A 120 -34.88 -16.99 5.17
C ILE A 120 -35.77 -15.76 5.05
N GLU A 121 -36.62 -15.57 6.05
CA GLU A 121 -37.53 -14.44 6.14
C GLU A 121 -36.81 -13.17 6.64
N ASN A 122 -37.33 -12.00 6.24
CA ASN A 122 -36.88 -10.69 6.73
C ASN A 122 -35.38 -10.41 6.54
N LEU A 123 -34.77 -10.90 5.45
CA LEU A 123 -33.38 -10.61 5.15
C LEU A 123 -33.22 -9.17 4.65
N VAL A 124 -32.66 -8.33 5.51
CA VAL A 124 -32.41 -6.90 5.24
C VAL A 124 -30.91 -6.63 5.20
N PHE A 125 -30.49 -5.83 4.22
CA PHE A 125 -29.13 -5.31 4.11
C PHE A 125 -29.05 -3.90 4.71
N PRO A 126 -28.42 -3.71 5.89
CA PRO A 126 -28.30 -2.38 6.50
C PRO A 126 -27.58 -1.37 5.60
N TYR A 127 -26.73 -1.88 4.70
CA TYR A 127 -26.05 -1.09 3.68
C TYR A 127 -26.30 -1.73 2.32
N GLY A 128 -26.81 -0.94 1.37
CA GLY A 128 -26.90 -1.37 -0.02
C GLY A 128 -28.24 -2.00 -0.43
N GLN A 129 -29.29 -1.95 0.40
CA GLN A 129 -30.58 -2.59 0.11
C GLN A 129 -31.15 -2.13 -1.24
N GLU A 130 -31.18 -0.82 -1.49
CA GLU A 130 -31.68 -0.26 -2.76
C GLU A 130 -30.88 -0.77 -3.96
N GLN A 131 -29.57 -0.90 -3.83
CA GLN A 131 -28.71 -1.43 -4.89
C GLN A 131 -28.98 -2.91 -5.15
N VAL A 132 -29.28 -3.69 -4.11
CA VAL A 132 -29.65 -5.11 -4.25
C VAL A 132 -31.00 -5.23 -4.95
N ASN A 133 -32.01 -4.50 -4.48
CA ASN A 133 -33.35 -4.48 -5.07
C ASN A 133 -33.28 -4.09 -6.55
N HIS A 134 -32.64 -2.96 -6.85
CA HIS A 134 -32.47 -2.48 -8.21
C HIS A 134 -31.73 -3.47 -9.12
N ALA A 135 -30.67 -4.13 -8.62
CA ALA A 135 -29.94 -5.12 -9.40
C ALA A 135 -30.81 -6.34 -9.75
N ILE A 136 -31.62 -6.82 -8.81
CA ILE A 136 -32.51 -7.96 -9.00
C ILE A 136 -33.66 -7.60 -9.95
N GLU A 137 -34.30 -6.45 -9.75
CA GLU A 137 -35.36 -5.94 -10.62
C GLU A 137 -34.87 -5.73 -12.07
N THR A 138 -33.69 -5.14 -12.22
CA THR A 138 -33.05 -4.94 -13.53
C THR A 138 -32.75 -6.27 -14.21
N GLN A 139 -32.26 -7.24 -13.45
CA GLN A 139 -31.98 -8.57 -13.98
C GLN A 139 -33.26 -9.33 -14.36
N MET A 140 -34.31 -9.27 -13.54
CA MET A 140 -35.61 -9.87 -13.81
C MET A 140 -36.24 -9.31 -15.09
N SER A 141 -36.29 -7.98 -15.20
CA SER A 141 -36.87 -7.24 -16.33
C SER A 141 -36.02 -7.30 -17.62
N CYS A 142 -34.75 -7.70 -17.54
CA CYS A 142 -33.88 -7.83 -18.71
C CYS A 142 -34.41 -8.88 -19.71
N LYS A 143 -34.82 -8.45 -20.92
CA LYS A 143 -35.31 -9.35 -21.98
C LYS A 143 -34.19 -10.23 -22.56
N ASN A 144 -33.05 -9.62 -22.95
CA ASN A 144 -31.91 -10.35 -23.51
C ASN A 144 -30.78 -10.53 -22.49
N LYS A 145 -31.01 -11.47 -21.55
CA LYS A 145 -30.10 -11.78 -20.44
C LYS A 145 -28.72 -12.27 -20.89
N LYS A 146 -28.63 -13.01 -22.01
CA LYS A 146 -27.33 -13.48 -22.53
C LYS A 146 -26.39 -12.33 -22.90
N LYS A 147 -26.93 -11.24 -23.46
CA LYS A 147 -26.15 -10.08 -23.90
C LYS A 147 -25.98 -9.02 -22.81
N TYR A 148 -27.05 -8.67 -22.09
CA TYR A 148 -27.07 -7.52 -21.18
C TYR A 148 -27.25 -7.89 -19.70
N GLY A 149 -27.52 -9.15 -19.40
CA GLY A 149 -27.71 -9.62 -18.02
C GLY A 149 -26.48 -9.40 -17.17
N LYS A 150 -26.71 -9.19 -15.88
CA LYS A 150 -25.67 -9.00 -14.87
C LYS A 150 -25.76 -10.14 -13.84
N PRO A 151 -24.65 -10.83 -13.54
CA PRO A 151 -24.64 -11.88 -12.53
C PRO A 151 -24.78 -11.27 -11.14
N ILE A 152 -25.49 -11.98 -10.25
CA ILE A 152 -25.63 -11.63 -8.83
C ILE A 152 -25.08 -12.80 -8.01
N ALA A 153 -23.97 -12.57 -7.31
CA ALA A 153 -23.33 -13.60 -6.49
C ALA A 153 -23.76 -13.46 -5.03
N TRP A 154 -23.75 -14.58 -4.32
CA TRP A 154 -24.16 -14.66 -2.93
C TRP A 154 -23.06 -15.34 -2.12
N SER A 155 -22.79 -14.83 -0.93
CA SER A 155 -21.87 -15.44 0.04
C SER A 155 -22.57 -15.59 1.38
N VAL A 156 -22.42 -16.75 2.00
CA VAL A 156 -22.93 -17.06 3.33
C VAL A 156 -21.73 -17.35 4.21
N GLU A 157 -21.60 -16.63 5.31
CA GLU A 157 -20.56 -16.83 6.31
C GLU A 157 -21.18 -17.31 7.63
N ASP A 158 -20.68 -18.42 8.15
CA ASP A 158 -21.07 -19.04 9.40
C ASP A 158 -20.18 -18.52 10.55
N HIS A 159 -20.81 -17.86 11.53
CA HIS A 159 -20.14 -17.40 12.75
C HIS A 159 -20.50 -18.25 13.98
N GLY A 160 -21.18 -19.38 13.79
CA GLY A 160 -21.68 -20.28 14.83
C GLY A 160 -23.06 -19.87 15.36
N ASP A 161 -23.14 -18.69 15.97
CA ASP A 161 -24.39 -18.21 16.57
C ASP A 161 -25.31 -17.50 15.56
N TYR A 162 -24.74 -17.08 14.43
CA TYR A 162 -25.45 -16.36 13.38
C TYR A 162 -24.76 -16.56 12.02
N TYR A 163 -25.51 -16.27 10.96
CA TYR A 163 -25.01 -16.24 9.58
C TYR A 163 -24.95 -14.80 9.06
N ILE A 164 -23.92 -14.49 8.28
CA ILE A 164 -23.86 -13.25 7.50
C ILE A 164 -24.09 -13.58 6.03
N PHE A 165 -25.15 -13.00 5.46
CA PHE A 165 -25.43 -13.05 4.03
C PHE A 165 -24.83 -11.82 3.34
N LYS A 166 -24.09 -12.03 2.26
CA LYS A 166 -23.53 -10.97 1.42
C LYS A 166 -24.06 -11.13 0.00
N CYS A 167 -24.70 -10.10 -0.50
CA CYS A 167 -25.08 -9.99 -1.90
C CYS A 167 -24.04 -9.17 -2.67
N ILE A 168 -23.52 -9.72 -3.76
CA ILE A 168 -22.51 -9.09 -4.61
C ILE A 168 -23.17 -8.78 -5.95
N VAL A 169 -23.39 -7.49 -6.18
CA VAL A 169 -24.07 -6.96 -7.37
C VAL A 169 -23.12 -6.14 -8.22
N TYR A 170 -23.42 -6.05 -9.52
CA TYR A 170 -22.76 -5.12 -10.41
C TYR A 170 -23.34 -3.71 -10.20
N VAL A 171 -22.50 -2.77 -9.78
CA VAL A 171 -22.86 -1.36 -9.68
C VAL A 171 -22.23 -0.62 -10.87
N PRO A 172 -23.00 0.09 -11.70
CA PRO A 172 -22.46 0.87 -12.81
C PRO A 172 -21.57 2.02 -12.30
N GLU A 173 -20.67 2.50 -13.16
CA GLU A 173 -19.82 3.65 -12.83
C GLU A 173 -20.67 4.91 -12.61
N ASN A 174 -20.27 5.74 -11.64
CA ASN A 174 -20.98 6.99 -11.36
C ASN A 174 -20.76 8.00 -12.50
N PRO A 175 -21.79 8.42 -13.24
CA PRO A 175 -21.65 9.36 -14.35
C PRO A 175 -21.27 10.78 -13.88
N HIS A 176 -21.54 11.11 -12.63
CA HIS A 176 -21.24 12.43 -12.03
C HIS A 176 -19.87 12.48 -11.35
N LYS A 177 -18.96 11.57 -11.73
CA LYS A 177 -17.61 11.56 -11.17
C LYS A 177 -16.85 12.82 -11.57
N ASN A 178 -16.38 13.58 -10.59
CA ASN A 178 -15.63 14.80 -10.87
C ASN A 178 -14.22 14.46 -11.37
N HIS A 179 -14.02 14.54 -12.69
CA HIS A 179 -12.71 14.41 -13.35
C HIS A 179 -12.05 15.77 -13.66
N SER A 180 -12.70 16.88 -13.34
CA SER A 180 -12.22 18.22 -13.69
C SER A 180 -10.94 18.56 -12.93
N ARG A 181 -9.93 19.01 -13.67
CA ARG A 181 -8.67 19.53 -13.11
C ARG A 181 -8.63 21.06 -13.07
N ALA A 182 -9.69 21.72 -13.51
CA ALA A 182 -9.73 23.17 -13.72
C ALA A 182 -9.46 23.95 -12.43
N ASP A 183 -10.04 23.53 -11.31
CA ASP A 183 -9.90 24.21 -10.01
C ASP A 183 -8.65 23.78 -9.21
N GLY A 184 -7.86 22.87 -9.77
CA GLY A 184 -6.72 22.23 -9.14
C GLY A 184 -7.03 20.86 -8.55
N LEU A 185 -6.13 20.34 -7.72
CA LEU A 185 -6.19 18.97 -7.20
C LEU A 185 -5.81 18.87 -5.72
N LEU A 186 -6.21 17.77 -5.10
CA LEU A 186 -5.70 17.33 -3.81
C LEU A 186 -4.66 16.22 -4.01
N GLY A 187 -3.37 16.53 -3.83
CA GLY A 187 -2.31 15.52 -3.89
C GLY A 187 -2.06 14.87 -2.54
N LEU A 188 -1.71 13.59 -2.57
CA LEU A 188 -1.46 12.77 -1.38
C LEU A 188 -0.11 12.05 -1.47
N ASP A 189 0.69 12.15 -0.41
CA ASP A 189 1.88 11.32 -0.17
C ASP A 189 1.56 10.35 0.97
N LEU A 190 1.53 9.05 0.67
CA LEU A 190 1.15 8.00 1.61
C LEU A 190 2.40 7.41 2.27
N ASN A 191 2.43 7.39 3.60
CA ASN A 191 3.48 6.78 4.42
C ASN A 191 2.85 5.80 5.42
N VAL A 192 3.67 4.97 6.07
CA VAL A 192 3.18 3.88 6.95
C VAL A 192 2.51 4.43 8.22
N ASP A 193 2.92 5.61 8.67
CA ASP A 193 2.54 6.27 9.91
C ASP A 193 1.69 7.54 9.68
N HIS A 194 1.65 8.05 8.45
CA HIS A 194 0.90 9.25 8.15
C HIS A 194 0.56 9.40 6.66
N ILE A 195 -0.44 10.23 6.36
CA ILE A 195 -0.78 10.67 5.00
C ILE A 195 -0.64 12.18 4.93
N ALA A 196 0.31 12.66 4.12
CA ALA A 196 0.47 14.09 3.86
C ALA A 196 -0.37 14.50 2.66
N TRP A 197 -1.03 15.66 2.75
CA TRP A 197 -1.90 16.17 1.69
C TRP A 197 -1.55 17.61 1.32
N SER A 198 -1.78 17.97 0.07
CA SER A 198 -1.60 19.33 -0.46
C SER A 198 -2.73 19.68 -1.42
N ASN A 199 -3.44 20.76 -1.13
CA ASN A 199 -4.46 21.34 -1.98
C ASN A 199 -3.83 22.43 -2.86
N ILE A 200 -3.98 22.31 -4.18
CA ILE A 200 -3.46 23.28 -5.15
C ILE A 200 -4.58 23.93 -5.94
N ASN A 201 -4.36 25.15 -6.43
CA ASN A 201 -5.29 25.85 -7.32
C ASN A 201 -5.08 25.51 -8.81
N ALA A 202 -5.88 26.12 -9.69
CA ALA A 202 -5.79 26.02 -11.15
C ALA A 202 -4.38 26.30 -11.73
N LYS A 203 -3.62 27.18 -11.09
CA LYS A 203 -2.25 27.56 -11.48
C LYS A 203 -1.19 26.62 -10.88
N GLY A 204 -1.62 25.60 -10.13
CA GLY A 204 -0.79 24.65 -9.42
C GLY A 204 -0.09 25.22 -8.19
N GLN A 205 -0.51 26.39 -7.68
CA GLN A 205 0.05 26.99 -6.46
C GLN A 205 -0.56 26.34 -5.22
N LEU A 206 0.23 26.23 -4.15
CA LEU A 206 -0.22 25.66 -2.88
C LEU A 206 -1.22 26.59 -2.21
N ILE A 207 -2.42 26.07 -1.89
CA ILE A 207 -3.42 26.77 -1.07
C ILE A 207 -3.23 26.39 0.40
N LYS A 208 -3.19 25.08 0.67
CA LYS A 208 -3.06 24.53 2.03
C LYS A 208 -2.47 23.14 1.97
N SER A 209 -1.73 22.76 3.00
CA SER A 209 -1.21 21.41 3.19
C SER A 209 -1.39 20.98 4.63
N GLY A 210 -1.26 19.67 4.88
CA GLY A 210 -1.36 19.11 6.21
C GLY A 210 -0.94 17.65 6.24
N VAL A 211 -1.02 17.06 7.42
CA VAL A 211 -0.66 15.65 7.66
C VAL A 211 -1.73 15.02 8.53
N PHE A 212 -2.19 13.84 8.14
CA PHE A 212 -3.01 12.97 8.96
C PHE A 212 -2.15 11.85 9.51
N SER A 213 -1.75 11.97 10.77
CA SER A 213 -0.97 10.95 11.46
C SER A 213 -1.86 9.85 12.05
N PHE A 214 -1.30 8.65 12.18
CA PHE A 214 -1.90 7.50 12.83
C PHE A 214 -0.83 6.52 13.31
N ASP A 215 -1.15 5.79 14.38
CA ASP A 215 -0.26 4.78 14.93
C ASP A 215 -0.76 3.38 14.57
N LEU A 216 0.12 2.58 13.96
CA LEU A 216 -0.12 1.20 13.58
C LEU A 216 0.65 0.19 14.45
N GLU A 217 1.50 0.66 15.36
CA GLU A 217 2.35 -0.22 16.16
C GLU A 217 1.51 -1.03 17.15
N GLY A 218 1.80 -2.33 17.25
CA GLY A 218 1.07 -3.26 18.12
C GLY A 218 -0.38 -3.55 17.73
N LYS A 219 -0.87 -3.03 16.59
CA LYS A 219 -2.26 -3.22 16.14
C LYS A 219 -2.44 -4.50 15.33
N THR A 220 -3.63 -5.11 15.43
CA THR A 220 -4.00 -6.25 14.57
C THR A 220 -4.28 -5.80 13.13
N SER A 221 -4.34 -6.74 12.18
CA SER A 221 -4.60 -6.42 10.77
C SER A 221 -5.98 -5.78 10.55
N GLU A 222 -6.97 -6.21 11.34
CA GLU A 222 -8.34 -5.67 11.34
C GLU A 222 -8.36 -4.25 11.89
N GLN A 223 -7.67 -3.99 13.00
CA GLN A 223 -7.55 -2.66 13.59
C GLN A 223 -6.84 -1.68 12.63
N ILE A 224 -5.73 -2.11 12.03
CA ILE A 224 -5.01 -1.33 11.02
C ILE A 224 -5.94 -0.98 9.84
N THR A 225 -6.72 -1.96 9.37
CA THR A 225 -7.68 -1.74 8.28
C THR A 225 -8.71 -0.67 8.66
N LYS A 226 -9.30 -0.76 9.86
CA LYS A 226 -10.29 0.22 10.33
C LYS A 226 -9.72 1.63 10.47
N ILE A 227 -8.49 1.75 10.99
CA ILE A 227 -7.78 3.03 11.11
C ILE A 227 -7.58 3.64 9.72
N ILE A 228 -7.08 2.84 8.77
CA ILE A 228 -6.84 3.28 7.38
C ILE A 228 -8.16 3.69 6.70
N GLU A 229 -9.23 2.91 6.85
CA GLU A 229 -10.55 3.22 6.29
C GLU A 229 -11.10 4.54 6.82
N ASN A 230 -11.00 4.78 8.13
CA ASN A 230 -11.42 6.03 8.74
C ASN A 230 -10.64 7.23 8.18
N LYS A 231 -9.32 7.08 7.97
CA LYS A 231 -8.51 8.16 7.35
C LYS A 231 -8.86 8.37 5.88
N ALA A 232 -9.15 7.31 5.13
CA ALA A 232 -9.60 7.41 3.75
C ALA A 232 -10.94 8.17 3.65
N VAL A 233 -11.88 7.96 4.58
CA VAL A 233 -13.12 8.74 4.68
C VAL A 233 -12.82 10.22 4.83
N VAL A 234 -12.00 10.60 5.83
CA VAL A 234 -11.64 12.01 6.08
C VAL A 234 -11.01 12.68 4.86
N ILE A 235 -10.10 11.98 4.17
CA ILE A 235 -9.40 12.51 2.98
C ILE A 235 -10.36 12.72 1.81
N VAL A 236 -11.24 11.76 1.53
CA VAL A 236 -12.19 11.86 0.43
C VAL A 236 -13.26 12.91 0.74
N ASP A 237 -13.70 13.01 2.00
CA ASP A 237 -14.64 14.06 2.42
C ASP A 237 -13.99 15.45 2.30
N LEU A 238 -12.68 15.58 2.56
CA LEU A 238 -11.93 16.81 2.28
C LEU A 238 -11.91 17.12 0.76
N ALA A 239 -11.67 16.12 -0.08
CA ALA A 239 -11.68 16.29 -1.54
C ALA A 239 -13.07 16.73 -2.06
N MET A 240 -14.15 16.14 -1.51
CA MET A 240 -15.53 16.51 -1.77
C MET A 240 -15.82 17.96 -1.38
N LYS A 241 -15.45 18.37 -0.15
CA LYS A 241 -15.64 19.75 0.33
C LYS A 241 -14.90 20.77 -0.53
N LEU A 242 -13.73 20.41 -1.04
CA LEU A 242 -12.94 21.25 -1.94
C LEU A 242 -13.42 21.18 -3.40
N ASN A 243 -14.33 20.25 -3.73
CA ASN A 243 -14.74 19.91 -5.08
C ASN A 243 -13.57 19.62 -6.04
N LYS A 244 -12.57 18.85 -5.56
CA LYS A 244 -11.35 18.56 -6.33
C LYS A 244 -11.08 17.06 -6.40
N PRO A 245 -10.58 16.56 -7.53
CA PRO A 245 -10.12 15.19 -7.62
C PRO A 245 -8.80 14.99 -6.85
N ILE A 246 -8.52 13.72 -6.58
CA ILE A 246 -7.35 13.28 -5.81
C ILE A 246 -6.23 12.85 -6.75
N ALA A 247 -4.98 13.15 -6.40
CA ALA A 247 -3.79 12.63 -7.06
C ALA A 247 -2.97 11.76 -6.09
N LEU A 248 -2.61 10.56 -6.56
CA LEU A 248 -1.82 9.57 -5.82
C LEU A 248 -0.66 9.06 -6.67
N GLU A 249 0.42 8.63 -6.03
CA GLU A 249 1.47 7.89 -6.74
C GLU A 249 0.94 6.54 -7.25
N LYS A 250 1.29 6.22 -8.50
CA LYS A 250 1.07 4.89 -9.07
C LYS A 250 1.88 3.88 -8.27
N LEU A 251 1.21 2.79 -7.90
CA LEU A 251 1.80 1.72 -7.11
C LEU A 251 2.95 1.07 -7.90
N ASN A 252 4.19 1.31 -7.49
CA ASN A 252 5.35 0.57 -7.97
C ASN A 252 5.48 -0.70 -7.15
N THR A 253 5.08 -1.84 -7.73
CA THR A 253 5.23 -3.18 -7.13
C THR A 253 6.67 -3.59 -6.84
N THR A 254 7.66 -2.81 -7.32
CA THR A 254 9.10 -3.12 -7.26
C THR A 254 9.87 -2.44 -6.13
N GLN A 255 9.39 -1.33 -5.55
CA GLN A 255 10.20 -0.55 -4.60
C GLN A 255 9.42 -0.08 -3.37
N SER A 256 9.81 -0.59 -2.20
CA SER A 256 9.31 -0.14 -0.90
C SER A 256 10.15 1.03 -0.39
N LYS A 257 9.53 2.21 -0.23
CA LYS A 257 10.09 3.39 0.44
C LYS A 257 10.17 3.20 1.97
N VAL A 258 10.83 2.16 2.48
CA VAL A 258 11.09 2.05 3.93
C VAL A 258 12.40 1.32 4.20
N SER A 259 13.37 2.02 4.80
CA SER A 259 14.48 1.40 5.54
C SER A 259 14.33 1.80 7.01
N HIS A 260 14.06 0.83 7.87
CA HIS A 260 14.36 0.98 9.30
C HIS A 260 15.71 0.31 9.57
N PRO A 261 16.65 0.96 10.27
CA PRO A 261 17.96 0.39 10.60
C PRO A 261 17.87 -0.81 11.56
N TYR A 262 16.86 -0.84 12.43
CA TYR A 262 16.68 -1.88 13.44
C TYR A 262 15.37 -2.66 13.18
N GLY A 263 15.49 -3.95 12.87
CA GLY A 263 14.38 -4.87 12.60
C GLY A 263 14.62 -5.81 11.41
N ASN A 264 13.81 -6.87 11.30
CA ASN A 264 13.87 -7.74 10.12
C ASN A 264 13.35 -6.97 8.91
N ARG A 265 14.27 -6.42 8.12
CA ARG A 265 14.02 -5.59 6.93
C ARG A 265 12.98 -6.19 5.98
N LYS A 266 12.92 -7.52 5.87
CA LYS A 266 11.95 -8.21 5.00
C LYS A 266 10.53 -8.22 5.60
N ALA A 267 10.40 -8.41 6.92
CA ALA A 267 9.12 -8.36 7.62
C ALA A 267 8.54 -6.94 7.64
N ASN A 268 9.38 -5.95 7.97
CA ASN A 268 8.99 -4.54 7.98
C ASN A 268 8.59 -4.06 6.57
N LYS A 269 9.31 -4.52 5.54
CA LYS A 269 8.97 -4.26 4.13
C LYS A 269 7.61 -4.84 3.74
N ALA A 270 7.33 -6.09 4.12
CA ALA A 270 6.06 -6.74 3.82
C ALA A 270 4.88 -6.04 4.53
N MET A 271 5.06 -5.67 5.80
CA MET A 271 4.06 -4.95 6.58
C MET A 271 3.77 -3.56 6.01
N SER A 272 4.83 -2.82 5.64
CA SER A 272 4.71 -1.50 5.01
C SER A 272 3.99 -1.56 3.66
N GLN A 273 4.31 -2.56 2.83
CA GLN A 273 3.65 -2.73 1.53
C GLN A 273 2.17 -3.11 1.69
N PHE A 274 1.85 -3.96 2.67
CA PHE A 274 0.48 -4.31 2.98
C PHE A 274 -0.33 -3.07 3.40
N ALA A 275 0.19 -2.28 4.34
CA ALA A 275 -0.46 -1.04 4.78
C ALA A 275 -0.63 -0.05 3.62
N TYR A 276 0.40 0.15 2.80
CA TYR A 276 0.35 1.04 1.63
C TYR A 276 -0.72 0.62 0.60
N ASN A 277 -0.77 -0.68 0.25
CA ASN A 277 -1.78 -1.21 -0.66
C ASN A 277 -3.19 -1.02 -0.08
N LYS A 278 -3.36 -1.28 1.23
CA LYS A 278 -4.64 -1.07 1.92
C LYS A 278 -5.07 0.40 1.91
N MET A 279 -4.15 1.34 2.14
CA MET A 279 -4.42 2.78 2.04
C MET A 279 -4.92 3.18 0.65
N ILE A 280 -4.21 2.77 -0.41
CA ILE A 280 -4.62 3.09 -1.79
C ILE A 280 -5.99 2.50 -2.10
N SER A 281 -6.23 1.22 -1.78
CA SER A 281 -7.52 0.58 -2.04
C SER A 281 -8.64 1.25 -1.24
N ALA A 282 -8.42 1.60 0.03
CA ALA A 282 -9.41 2.29 0.85
C ALA A 282 -9.76 3.67 0.26
N ILE A 283 -8.76 4.45 -0.14
CA ILE A 283 -8.96 5.77 -0.76
C ILE A 283 -9.70 5.63 -2.10
N LYS A 284 -9.25 4.73 -2.99
CA LYS A 284 -9.90 4.52 -4.30
C LYS A 284 -11.34 4.05 -4.16
N ASN A 285 -11.61 3.08 -3.28
CA ASN A 285 -12.96 2.58 -3.04
C ASN A 285 -13.87 3.66 -2.45
N ARG A 286 -13.37 4.46 -1.51
CA ARG A 286 -14.14 5.57 -0.93
C ARG A 286 -14.37 6.68 -1.94
N ALA A 287 -13.37 7.03 -2.73
CA ALA A 287 -13.48 8.04 -3.79
C ALA A 287 -14.49 7.62 -4.87
N GLU A 288 -14.48 6.35 -5.29
CA GLU A 288 -15.47 5.78 -6.22
C GLU A 288 -16.90 5.97 -5.69
N LYS A 289 -17.14 5.56 -4.45
CA LYS A 289 -18.45 5.68 -3.79
C LYS A 289 -18.93 7.14 -3.69
N MET A 290 -18.02 8.09 -3.53
CA MET A 290 -18.33 9.50 -3.39
C MET A 290 -18.31 10.28 -4.72
N GLY A 291 -18.02 9.63 -5.86
CA GLY A 291 -17.93 10.30 -7.15
C GLY A 291 -16.70 11.22 -7.30
N VAL A 292 -15.61 10.93 -6.59
CA VAL A 292 -14.34 11.67 -6.69
C VAL A 292 -13.37 10.91 -7.60
N ALA A 293 -12.85 11.55 -8.65
CA ALA A 293 -11.82 10.93 -9.47
C ALA A 293 -10.47 10.84 -8.73
N VAL A 294 -9.74 9.75 -8.99
CA VAL A 294 -8.39 9.53 -8.47
C VAL A 294 -7.44 9.35 -9.65
N PHE A 295 -6.42 10.20 -9.74
CA PHE A 295 -5.39 10.14 -10.77
C PHE A 295 -4.12 9.49 -10.23
N ASP A 296 -3.64 8.47 -10.93
CA ASP A 296 -2.35 7.85 -10.66
C ASP A 296 -1.23 8.62 -11.38
N VAL A 297 -0.22 9.08 -10.64
CA VAL A 297 0.95 9.77 -11.20
C VAL A 297 2.21 8.93 -11.05
N ASN A 298 3.17 9.09 -11.97
CA ASN A 298 4.48 8.44 -11.82
C ASN A 298 5.15 8.92 -10.51
N PRO A 299 5.64 8.03 -9.61
CA PRO A 299 6.33 8.41 -8.37
C PRO A 299 7.77 8.91 -8.57
N ALA A 300 8.31 8.90 -9.79
CA ALA A 300 9.71 9.23 -10.06
C ALA A 300 10.12 10.58 -9.45
N TYR A 301 11.07 10.52 -8.52
CA TYR A 301 11.73 11.65 -7.86
C TYR A 301 10.82 12.66 -7.14
N THR A 302 9.55 12.34 -6.88
CA THR A 302 8.57 13.25 -6.24
C THR A 302 9.10 13.86 -4.95
N SER A 303 9.68 13.02 -4.08
CA SER A 303 10.28 13.45 -2.81
C SER A 303 11.49 14.37 -3.02
N GLN A 304 12.41 14.05 -3.95
CA GLN A 304 13.61 14.86 -4.18
C GLN A 304 13.28 16.21 -4.83
N ILE A 305 12.34 16.22 -5.77
CA ILE A 305 11.78 17.45 -6.37
C ILE A 305 11.17 18.32 -5.26
N GLY A 306 10.37 17.71 -4.38
CA GLY A 306 9.76 18.38 -3.23
C GLY A 306 10.79 19.03 -2.32
N LYS A 307 11.85 18.28 -1.94
CA LYS A 307 12.94 18.80 -1.11
C LYS A 307 13.61 20.01 -1.73
N ILE A 308 14.00 19.90 -2.99
CA ILE A 308 14.84 20.91 -3.64
C ILE A 308 14.01 22.16 -3.97
N LYS A 309 12.84 22.01 -4.58
CA LYS A 309 12.09 23.16 -5.12
C LYS A 309 11.14 23.80 -4.11
N TYR A 310 10.61 23.04 -3.15
CA TYR A 310 9.39 23.44 -2.45
C TYR A 310 9.48 23.44 -0.93
N MET A 311 10.32 22.60 -0.30
CA MET A 311 10.42 22.56 1.17
C MET A 311 10.78 23.91 1.78
N LYS A 312 11.94 24.49 1.42
CA LYS A 312 12.35 25.82 1.92
C LYS A 312 11.37 26.91 1.49
N ARG A 313 11.02 26.93 0.19
CA ARG A 313 10.22 27.99 -0.41
C ARG A 313 8.80 28.10 0.17
N LEU A 314 8.20 26.99 0.56
CA LEU A 314 6.84 26.95 1.10
C LEU A 314 6.82 26.73 2.62
N GLY A 315 7.97 26.50 3.26
CA GLY A 315 8.05 26.22 4.70
C GLY A 315 7.33 24.94 5.12
N ILE A 316 7.28 23.93 4.25
CA ILE A 316 6.53 22.67 4.48
C ILE A 316 7.45 21.47 4.63
N SER A 317 6.95 20.43 5.30
CA SER A 317 7.66 19.16 5.43
C SER A 317 7.92 18.48 4.08
N ILE A 318 8.87 17.54 4.07
CA ILE A 318 9.20 16.72 2.90
C ILE A 318 7.98 15.97 2.33
N HIS A 319 7.12 15.45 3.19
CA HIS A 319 5.95 14.66 2.79
C HIS A 319 4.87 15.55 2.19
N GLN A 320 4.65 16.74 2.77
CA GLN A 320 3.78 17.76 2.18
C GLN A 320 4.33 18.27 0.83
N ALA A 321 5.65 18.49 0.73
CA ALA A 321 6.27 18.89 -0.53
C ALA A 321 6.14 17.80 -1.61
N ALA A 322 6.24 16.52 -1.24
CA ALA A 322 6.00 15.41 -2.16
C ALA A 322 4.54 15.34 -2.61
N SER A 323 3.58 15.49 -1.69
CA SER A 323 2.15 15.52 -2.03
C SER A 323 1.79 16.69 -2.94
N TYR A 324 2.44 17.84 -2.75
CA TYR A 324 2.33 19.00 -3.63
C TYR A 324 2.85 18.72 -5.06
N VAL A 325 4.02 18.08 -5.19
CA VAL A 325 4.57 17.66 -6.48
C VAL A 325 3.64 16.66 -7.19
N ILE A 326 3.05 15.73 -6.45
CA ILE A 326 2.08 14.75 -6.96
C ILE A 326 0.85 15.46 -7.54
N ALA A 327 0.28 16.41 -6.82
CA ALA A 327 -0.84 17.22 -7.29
C ALA A 327 -0.51 17.98 -8.59
N ARG A 328 0.64 18.67 -8.62
CA ARG A 328 1.09 19.43 -9.79
C ARG A 328 1.33 18.55 -11.00
N ARG A 329 1.92 17.37 -10.80
CA ARG A 329 2.15 16.39 -11.87
C ARG A 329 0.83 15.88 -12.46
N ALA A 330 -0.19 15.65 -11.63
CA ALA A 330 -1.53 15.27 -12.10
C ALA A 330 -2.21 16.38 -12.92
N MET A 331 -1.88 17.66 -12.66
CA MET A 331 -2.30 18.80 -13.49
C MET A 331 -1.52 18.93 -14.82
N GLY A 332 -0.47 18.14 -15.03
CA GLY A 332 0.36 18.19 -16.22
C GLY A 332 1.58 19.12 -16.14
N PHE A 333 1.87 19.71 -14.96
CA PHE A 333 3.10 20.49 -14.80
C PHE A 333 4.34 19.61 -14.93
N LYS A 334 5.24 19.99 -15.84
CA LYS A 334 6.55 19.37 -15.99
C LYS A 334 7.45 19.89 -14.88
N GLU A 335 7.74 19.04 -13.91
CA GLU A 335 8.64 19.37 -12.80
C GLU A 335 10.09 19.34 -13.28
N THR A 336 10.49 20.33 -14.08
CA THR A 336 11.85 20.46 -14.61
C THR A 336 12.84 20.86 -13.52
N LEU A 337 14.11 20.57 -13.79
CA LEU A 337 15.22 20.93 -12.92
C LEU A 337 15.38 22.47 -12.91
N PRO A 338 15.64 23.10 -11.75
CA PRO A 338 15.95 24.53 -11.69
C PRO A 338 17.15 24.90 -12.58
N PRO A 339 17.14 26.06 -13.28
CA PRO A 339 18.23 26.51 -14.15
C PRO A 339 19.61 26.49 -13.49
N VAL A 340 19.69 26.88 -12.22
CA VAL A 340 20.94 26.88 -11.44
C VAL A 340 21.58 25.50 -11.34
N LEU A 341 20.78 24.42 -11.33
CA LEU A 341 21.30 23.06 -11.29
C LEU A 341 21.64 22.51 -12.68
N HIS A 342 21.24 23.18 -13.76
CA HIS A 342 21.61 22.76 -15.11
C HIS A 342 23.11 22.93 -15.38
N SER A 343 23.78 23.91 -14.77
CA SER A 343 25.24 24.10 -14.93
C SER A 343 26.05 22.92 -14.38
N LEU A 344 25.49 22.15 -13.46
CA LEU A 344 26.14 20.99 -12.85
C LEU A 344 25.95 19.71 -13.66
N LEU A 345 25.01 19.68 -14.61
CA LEU A 345 24.71 18.46 -15.36
C LEU A 345 25.85 18.15 -16.33
N PRO A 346 26.33 16.88 -16.38
CA PRO A 346 27.21 16.44 -17.45
C PRO A 346 26.54 16.62 -18.83
N GLU A 347 27.29 16.99 -19.86
CA GLU A 347 26.79 17.23 -21.22
C GLU A 347 25.90 16.09 -21.75
N LYS A 348 26.31 14.83 -21.48
CA LYS A 348 25.57 13.62 -21.85
C LYS A 348 24.17 13.53 -21.23
N ILE A 349 23.93 14.20 -20.10
CA ILE A 349 22.68 14.17 -19.33
C ILE A 349 21.84 15.42 -19.58
N ALA A 350 22.49 16.56 -19.85
CA ALA A 350 21.83 17.85 -20.08
C ALA A 350 20.76 17.77 -21.20
N GLY A 351 21.06 17.08 -22.30
CA GLY A 351 20.14 16.88 -23.43
C GLY A 351 19.07 15.80 -23.23
N LEU A 352 19.12 15.03 -22.13
CA LEU A 352 18.15 13.96 -21.87
C LEU A 352 16.86 14.48 -21.23
N HIS A 353 15.84 13.62 -21.22
CA HIS A 353 14.57 13.90 -20.55
C HIS A 353 14.78 14.29 -19.07
N HIS A 354 13.96 15.22 -18.55
CA HIS A 354 14.10 15.77 -17.20
C HIS A 354 14.17 14.71 -16.07
N TRP A 355 13.60 13.52 -16.26
CA TRP A 355 13.76 12.42 -15.30
C TRP A 355 15.20 11.89 -15.19
N ALA A 356 15.96 11.85 -16.28
CA ALA A 356 17.37 11.48 -16.24
C ALA A 356 18.20 12.53 -15.50
N GLN A 357 17.87 13.81 -15.68
CA GLN A 357 18.49 14.92 -14.95
C GLN A 357 18.19 14.81 -13.44
N TRP A 358 16.93 14.58 -13.06
CA TRP A 358 16.56 14.34 -11.67
C TRP A 358 17.19 13.09 -11.09
N LYS A 359 17.35 12.02 -11.88
CA LYS A 359 18.07 10.81 -11.46
C LYS A 359 19.49 11.12 -11.04
N TRP A 360 20.22 11.87 -11.88
CA TRP A 360 21.60 12.24 -11.61
C TRP A 360 21.69 13.11 -10.36
N VAL A 361 20.93 14.21 -10.28
CA VAL A 361 20.93 15.10 -9.10
C VAL A 361 20.56 14.36 -7.83
N SER A 362 19.52 13.52 -7.89
CA SER A 362 19.08 12.72 -6.74
C SER A 362 20.14 11.72 -6.27
N SER A 363 20.94 11.18 -7.20
CA SER A 363 22.03 10.26 -6.87
C SER A 363 23.22 10.98 -6.23
N CYS A 364 23.45 12.24 -6.58
CA CYS A 364 24.51 13.04 -5.98
C CYS A 364 24.15 13.49 -4.55
N LEU A 365 22.86 13.74 -4.32
CA LEU A 365 22.32 14.23 -3.04
C LEU A 365 21.74 13.11 -2.16
N SER A 366 22.08 11.84 -2.42
CA SER A 366 21.50 10.70 -1.68
C SER A 366 21.87 10.70 -0.21
N ASP A 367 23.07 11.17 0.11
CA ASP A 367 23.68 11.08 1.45
C ASP A 367 23.44 12.34 2.28
N VAL A 368 22.80 13.35 1.71
CA VAL A 368 22.48 14.62 2.38
C VAL A 368 21.27 14.45 3.28
N ARG A 369 21.40 14.88 4.55
CA ARG A 369 20.32 14.85 5.54
C ARG A 369 19.16 15.75 5.11
N LYS A 370 17.94 15.32 5.43
CA LYS A 370 16.70 16.03 5.06
C LYS A 370 16.68 17.49 5.53
N HIS A 371 17.22 17.79 6.71
CA HIS A 371 17.21 19.13 7.29
C HIS A 371 18.06 20.14 6.52
N ALA A 372 19.17 19.70 5.91
CA ALA A 372 20.02 20.58 5.10
C ALA A 372 19.25 21.20 3.91
N PHE A 373 18.22 20.51 3.40
CA PHE A 373 17.40 21.03 2.29
C PHE A 373 16.57 22.29 2.64
N TYR A 374 16.36 22.59 3.93
CA TYR A 374 15.78 23.88 4.35
C TYR A 374 16.74 25.06 4.19
N GLN A 375 18.04 24.78 4.04
CA GLN A 375 19.10 25.78 3.92
C GLN A 375 19.63 25.88 2.47
N ILE A 376 18.85 25.40 1.49
CA ILE A 376 19.20 25.49 0.07
C ILE A 376 19.08 26.92 -0.47
N GLU A 377 20.03 27.33 -1.30
CA GLU A 377 20.11 28.64 -1.93
C GLU A 377 19.99 28.55 -3.46
N LEU A 378 18.77 28.25 -3.94
CA LEU A 378 18.49 28.11 -5.38
C LEU A 378 18.41 29.44 -6.14
N PHE A 379 18.23 30.56 -5.46
CA PHE A 379 18.01 31.87 -6.09
C PHE A 379 19.11 32.88 -5.79
N SER A 380 20.13 32.49 -5.01
CA SER A 380 21.27 33.35 -4.68
C SER A 380 22.31 33.41 -5.80
N TYR A 381 22.26 32.49 -6.77
CA TYR A 381 23.27 32.32 -7.81
C TYR A 381 22.63 32.07 -9.17
N ASP A 382 23.18 32.68 -10.23
CA ASP A 382 22.76 32.39 -11.61
C ASP A 382 23.32 31.07 -12.12
N LYS A 383 24.51 30.67 -11.63
CA LYS A 383 25.20 29.42 -11.93
C LYS A 383 25.97 28.96 -10.70
N ILE A 384 26.09 27.64 -10.54
CA ILE A 384 26.95 27.03 -9.52
C ILE A 384 27.91 26.03 -10.15
N ASP A 385 29.12 25.95 -9.59
CA ASP A 385 30.24 25.10 -10.05
C ASP A 385 30.46 23.89 -9.13
N SER A 386 29.71 23.83 -8.03
CA SER A 386 29.71 22.69 -7.12
C SER A 386 28.36 22.51 -6.43
N LEU A 387 28.04 21.26 -6.06
CA LEU A 387 26.85 20.96 -5.26
C LEU A 387 26.91 21.53 -3.85
N ASN A 388 28.10 21.84 -3.32
CA ASN A 388 28.25 22.45 -2.00
C ASN A 388 27.70 23.88 -1.97
N GLN A 389 27.86 24.64 -3.06
CA GLN A 389 27.31 26.00 -3.21
C GLN A 389 25.78 26.03 -3.21
N LEU A 390 25.11 24.87 -3.34
CA LEU A 390 23.66 24.79 -3.23
C LEU A 390 23.16 25.05 -1.81
N PHE A 391 24.01 24.89 -0.80
CA PHE A 391 23.66 25.00 0.61
C PHE A 391 24.39 26.18 1.25
N SER A 392 23.74 26.87 2.20
CA SER A 392 24.38 27.95 2.96
C SER A 392 25.56 27.43 3.79
N GLN A 393 26.50 28.30 4.13
CA GLN A 393 27.66 27.94 4.94
C GLN A 393 27.21 27.35 6.30
N GLY A 394 27.76 26.19 6.68
CA GLY A 394 27.40 25.47 7.91
C GLY A 394 26.12 24.59 7.82
N ALA A 395 25.47 24.53 6.66
CA ALA A 395 24.28 23.69 6.46
C ALA A 395 24.59 22.18 6.37
N LEU A 396 25.79 21.84 5.92
CA LEU A 396 26.25 20.49 5.72
C LEU A 396 27.26 20.12 6.82
N SER A 397 27.31 18.84 7.16
CA SER A 397 28.42 18.31 7.98
C SER A 397 29.66 18.07 7.13
N ASP A 398 30.83 18.05 7.76
CA ASP A 398 32.12 17.77 7.09
C ASP A 398 32.10 16.48 6.24
N LEU A 399 31.36 15.46 6.71
CA LEU A 399 31.19 14.20 5.98
C LEU A 399 30.31 14.37 4.73
N GLU A 400 29.25 15.18 4.80
CA GLU A 400 28.39 15.48 3.66
C GLU A 400 29.13 16.33 2.62
N GLU A 401 29.88 17.35 3.04
CA GLU A 401 30.69 18.18 2.15
C GLU A 401 31.79 17.36 1.44
N LYS A 402 32.43 16.43 2.16
CA LYS A 402 33.39 15.47 1.58
C LYS A 402 32.71 14.46 0.66
N GLY A 403 31.47 14.06 0.96
CA GLY A 403 30.68 13.17 0.12
C GLY A 403 30.32 13.81 -1.22
N LEU A 404 29.83 15.06 -1.18
CA LEU A 404 29.44 15.83 -2.35
C LEU A 404 30.63 16.21 -3.23
N SER A 405 31.79 16.53 -2.63
CA SER A 405 33.01 16.83 -3.39
C SER A 405 33.58 15.60 -4.12
N LYS A 406 33.40 14.38 -3.59
CA LYS A 406 33.78 13.12 -4.28
C LYS A 406 32.91 12.80 -5.50
N VAL A 407 31.71 13.35 -5.61
CA VAL A 407 30.86 13.11 -6.79
C VAL A 407 31.45 13.75 -8.06
N LYS A 408 32.31 14.78 -7.94
CA LYS A 408 33.09 15.33 -9.07
C LYS A 408 34.03 14.29 -9.73
N SER A 409 34.45 13.23 -9.03
CA SER A 409 35.43 12.26 -9.54
C SER A 409 34.84 10.97 -10.09
N ARG A 410 33.52 10.75 -9.99
CA ARG A 410 32.86 9.58 -10.61
C ARG A 410 32.73 9.80 -12.11
N LYS A 411 33.66 9.24 -12.89
CA LYS A 411 33.48 9.02 -14.33
C LYS A 411 32.09 8.36 -14.57
N PRO A 412 31.31 8.82 -15.56
CA PRO A 412 30.01 8.22 -15.84
C PRO A 412 30.23 6.74 -16.16
N ILE A 413 29.50 5.88 -15.44
CA ILE A 413 29.46 4.45 -15.72
C ILE A 413 28.88 4.30 -17.14
N ALA A 414 29.65 3.62 -18.00
CA ALA A 414 29.34 3.36 -19.40
C ALA A 414 28.06 2.52 -19.57
#